data_AF-A0A6A9QY86-F1
#
_entry.id   AF-A0A6A9QY86-F1
#
_cell.length_a   1.000
_cell.length_b   1.000
_cell.length_c   1.000
_cell.angle_alpha   90.00
_cell.angle_beta   90.00
_cell.angle_gamma   90.00
#
_symmetry.space_group_name_H-M   'P 1'
#
loop_
_entity.id
_entity.type
_entity.pdbx_description
1 polymer ?
#
loop_
_entity_poly.entity_id
_entity_poly.type
_entity_poly.pdbx_seq_one_letter_code
_entity_poly.pdbx_strand_id
1 'polypeptide(L)' 'MPVRYICKNCGTELYKFERVGQDFYGVRTPSEIKAIFGGKCHHCGHEFQVPSMEDITFRPKKQLKVKVY' A
#
# COMPACT_ATOMS: atom_id res chain seq x y z
N MET A 1 0.65 -9.39 -7.81
CA MET A 1 0.26 -9.41 -6.39
C MET A 1 0.38 -7.97 -5.90
N PRO A 2 -0.73 -7.21 -5.79
CA PRO A 2 -0.61 -5.78 -5.54
C PRO A 2 -0.19 -5.53 -4.09
N VAL A 3 0.91 -4.80 -3.89
CA VAL A 3 1.30 -4.28 -2.58
C VAL A 3 0.56 -2.98 -2.35
N ARG A 4 -0.04 -2.81 -1.17
CA ARG A 4 -0.81 -1.62 -0.81
C ARG A 4 -0.23 -1.00 0.45
N TYR A 5 -0.05 0.30 0.42
CA TYR A 5 0.29 1.13 1.57
C TYR A 5 -1.00 1.75 2.08
N ILE A 6 -1.38 1.44 3.31
CA ILE A 6 -2.64 1.88 3.91
C ILE A 6 -2.32 2.68 5.16
N CYS A 7 -3.00 3.81 5.35
CA CYS A 7 -2.91 4.57 6.58
C CYS A 7 -3.48 3.74 7.74
N LYS A 8 -2.65 3.46 8.75
CA LYS A 8 -3.06 2.71 9.96
C LYS A 8 -4.18 3.40 10.74
N ASN A 9 -4.21 4.74 10.72
CA ASN A 9 -5.18 5.52 11.48
C ASN A 9 -6.58 5.58 10.84
N CYS A 10 -6.67 5.90 9.54
CA CYS A 10 -7.96 6.12 8.87
C CYS A 10 -8.30 5.09 7.77
N GLY A 11 -7.40 4.16 7.46
CA GLY A 11 -7.63 3.11 6.45
C GLY A 11 -7.53 3.59 4.99
N THR A 12 -7.21 4.85 4.74
CA THR A 12 -7.05 5.38 3.37
C THR A 12 -5.87 4.70 2.66
N GLU A 13 -6.07 4.29 1.40
CA GLU A 13 -5.00 3.76 0.54
C GLU A 13 -4.10 4.92 0.11
N LEU A 14 -2.83 4.87 0.53
CA LEU A 14 -1.83 5.88 0.23
C LEU A 14 -1.18 5.62 -1.13
N TYR A 15 -0.86 4.36 -1.39
CA TYR A 15 -0.22 3.94 -2.62
C TYR A 15 -0.53 2.48 -2.91
N LYS A 16 -0.64 2.14 -4.20
CA LYS A 16 -0.83 0.79 -4.68
C LYS A 16 0.17 0.49 -5.79
N PHE A 17 0.99 -0.52 -5.56
CA PHE A 17 1.85 -1.09 -6.58
C PHE A 17 1.08 -2.16 -7.35
N GLU A 18 0.69 -1.89 -8.60
CA GLU A 18 -0.04 -2.87 -9.41
C GLU A 18 0.88 -3.71 -10.30
N ARG A 19 1.85 -3.06 -10.95
CA ARG A 19 2.79 -3.69 -11.90
C ARG A 19 4.13 -2.97 -11.95
N VAL A 20 5.16 -3.70 -12.37
CA VAL A 20 6.48 -3.12 -12.68
C VAL A 20 6.34 -2.12 -13.83
N GLY A 21 7.02 -0.98 -13.72
CA GLY A 21 6.99 0.07 -14.74
C GLY A 21 5.75 0.98 -14.68
N GLN A 22 4.94 0.91 -13.61
CA GLN A 22 3.85 1.86 -13.37
C GLN A 22 4.44 3.25 -13.04
N ASP A 23 5.22 3.33 -11.96
CA ASP A 23 5.83 4.59 -11.48
C ASP A 23 7.29 4.41 -10.99
N PHE A 24 7.75 3.16 -10.88
CA PHE A 24 9.09 2.80 -10.41
C PHE A 24 9.45 1.38 -10.88
N TYR A 25 10.74 1.05 -10.93
CA TYR A 25 11.22 -0.28 -11.33
C TYR A 25 10.89 -1.38 -10.31
N GLY A 26 10.39 -1.04 -9.11
CA GLY A 26 10.06 -1.99 -8.05
C GLY A 26 9.02 -1.47 -7.05
N VAL A 27 8.90 -2.17 -5.92
CA VAL A 27 8.05 -1.76 -4.80
C VAL A 27 8.78 -0.69 -4.00
N ARG A 28 8.21 0.52 -3.93
CA ARG A 28 8.69 1.60 -3.04
C ARG A 28 8.71 1.09 -1.60
N THR A 29 9.70 1.45 -0.82
CA THR A 29 9.77 1.18 0.64
C THR A 29 8.80 2.08 1.42
N PRO A 30 8.40 1.72 2.64
CA PRO A 30 7.58 2.57 3.49
C PRO A 30 8.17 3.98 3.70
N SER A 31 9.50 4.08 3.82
CA SER A 31 10.22 5.35 3.99
C SER A 31 10.11 6.24 2.75
N GLU A 32 10.16 5.67 1.54
CA GLU A 32 9.94 6.43 0.30
C GLU A 32 8.49 6.92 0.19
N ILE A 33 7.51 6.07 0.53
CA ILE A 33 6.11 6.48 0.58
C ILE A 33 5.93 7.64 1.56
N LYS A 34 6.54 7.57 2.74
CA LYS A 34 6.53 8.65 3.72
C LYS A 34 7.09 9.96 3.15
N ALA A 35 8.19 9.90 2.41
CA ALA A 35 8.83 11.08 1.80
C ALA A 35 7.94 11.73 0.73
N ILE A 36 7.26 10.94 -0.12
CA ILE A 36 6.36 11.43 -1.18
C ILE A 36 5.22 12.27 -0.59
N PHE A 37 4.66 11.81 0.54
CA PHE A 37 3.51 12.45 1.18
C PHE A 37 3.90 13.42 2.31
N GLY A 38 5.16 13.87 2.37
CA GLY A 38 5.61 14.88 3.34
C GLY A 38 5.46 14.43 4.80
N GLY A 39 5.51 13.12 5.06
CA GLY A 39 5.43 12.58 6.41
C GLY A 39 4.03 12.51 7.02
N LYS A 40 2.97 12.93 6.32
CA LYS A 40 1.60 12.99 6.87
C LYS A 40 0.55 12.41 5.93
N CYS A 41 -0.49 11.81 6.52
CA CYS A 41 -1.64 11.34 5.77
C CYS A 41 -2.41 12.53 5.17
N HIS A 42 -2.57 12.53 3.85
CA HIS A 42 -3.34 13.56 3.13
C HIS A 42 -4.84 13.55 3.49
N HIS A 43 -5.34 12.50 4.12
CA HIS A 43 -6.74 12.37 4.49
C HIS A 43 -7.02 12.73 5.96
N CYS A 44 -6.24 12.21 6.92
CA CYS A 44 -6.48 12.45 8.36
C CYS A 44 -5.42 13.32 9.05
N GLY A 45 -4.37 13.74 8.35
CA GLY A 45 -3.28 14.54 8.91
C GLY A 45 -2.33 13.80 9.86
N HIS A 46 -2.59 12.52 10.13
CA HIS A 46 -1.75 11.70 11.02
C HIS A 46 -0.34 11.53 10.47
N GLU A 47 0.67 11.61 11.33
CA GLU A 47 2.07 11.44 10.94
C GLU A 47 2.38 9.97 10.63
N PHE A 48 3.06 9.73 9.52
CA PHE A 48 3.47 8.38 9.16
C PHE A 48 4.62 7.92 10.04
N GLN A 49 4.42 6.77 10.65
CA GLN A 49 5.48 5.99 11.29
C GLN A 49 5.96 4.91 10.30
N VAL A 50 7.21 4.50 10.44
CA VAL A 50 7.71 3.33 9.70
C VAL A 50 6.98 2.11 10.28
N PRO A 51 6.27 1.32 9.45
CA PRO A 51 5.52 0.17 9.94
C PRO A 51 6.47 -0.90 10.50
N SER A 52 6.02 -1.58 11.55
CA SER A 52 6.70 -2.77 12.07
C SER A 52 6.18 -4.05 11.40
N MET A 53 6.74 -5.21 11.74
CA MET A 53 6.33 -6.49 11.13
C MET A 53 4.87 -6.83 11.43
N GLU A 54 4.36 -6.40 12.58
CA GLU A 54 2.98 -6.63 13.02
C GLU A 54 1.94 -5.84 12.19
N ASP A 55 2.37 -4.79 11.49
CA ASP A 55 1.51 -3.97 10.63
C ASP A 55 1.30 -4.59 9.24
N ILE A 56 2.07 -5.63 8.89
CA ILE A 56 2.03 -6.25 7.56
C ILE A 56 0.94 -7.33 7.53
N THR A 57 -0.05 -7.13 6.66
CA THR A 57 -1.16 -8.09 6.49
C THR A 57 -1.14 -8.76 5.11
N PHE A 58 -1.26 -10.08 5.07
CA PHE A 58 -1.41 -10.85 3.84
C PHE A 58 -2.89 -11.17 3.62
N ARG A 59 -3.46 -10.68 2.50
CA ARG A 59 -4.83 -11.00 2.11
C ARG A 59 -4.82 -11.89 0.86
N PRO A 60 -5.26 -13.16 0.94
CA PRO A 60 -5.37 -14.00 -0.23
C PRO A 60 -6.41 -13.41 -1.20
N LYS A 61 -6.11 -13.40 -2.51
CA LYS A 61 -7.13 -13.08 -3.52
C LYS A 61 -8.20 -14.17 -3.45
N LYS A 62 -9.47 -13.79 -3.21
CA LYS A 62 -10.61 -14.67 -3.51
C LYS A 62 -10.48 -15.10 -4.97
N GLN A 63 -10.31 -16.39 -5.25
CA GLN A 63 -10.36 -16.91 -6.61
C GLN A 63 -11.78 -16.67 -7.14
N LEU A 64 -11.90 -15.77 -8.11
CA LEU A 64 -13.11 -15.67 -8.92
C LEU A 64 -13.18 -16.98 -9.73
N LYS A 65 -14.21 -17.80 -9.50
CA LYS A 65 -14.47 -18.98 -10.32
C LYS A 65 -14.74 -18.50 -11.74
N VAL A 66 -13.75 -18.60 -12.62
CA VAL A 66 -13.93 -18.34 -14.05
C VAL A 66 -14.75 -19.51 -14.58
N LYS A 67 -16.04 -19.27 -14.87
CA LYS A 67 -16.84 -20.21 -15.66
C LYS A 67 -16.37 -20.10 -17.10
N VAL A 68 -15.70 -21.14 -17.59
CA VAL A 68 -15.42 -21.32 -19.01
C VAL A 68 -16.66 -22.00 -19.61
N TYR A 69 -17.27 -21.36 -20.60
CA TYR A 69 -18.37 -21.91 -21.40
C TYR A 69 -17.81 -22.64 -22.62
#